data_AF-A0A328KYJ0-F1
#
_entry.id   AF-A0A328KYJ0-F1
#
_cell.length_a   1.000
_cell.length_b   1.000
_cell.length_c   1.000
_cell.angle_alpha   90.00
_cell.angle_beta   90.00
_cell.angle_gamma   90.00
#
_symmetry.space_group_name_H-M   'P 1'
#
loop_
_entity.id
_entity.type
_entity.pdbx_description
1 polymer ?
#
loop_
_entity_poly.entity_id
_entity_poly.type
_entity_poly.pdbx_seq_one_letter_code
_entity_poly.pdbx_strand_id
1 'polypeptide(L)'
;METIQLDGRKFTCKEMLHKILKDQLDLPDYYGENADALWDCLTGWIDTPVKIEWEFFRESKEMLGSYADLILETFQDAQKRRPDEYYIVVK
;
A
#
# COMPACT_ATOMS: atom_id res chain seq x y z
N MET A 1 -7.99 15.03 -5.65
CA MET A 1 -7.51 13.64 -5.60
C MET A 1 -6.00 13.70 -5.57
N GLU A 2 -5.43 13.37 -4.42
CA GLU A 2 -3.99 13.27 -4.24
C GLU A 2 -3.45 12.01 -4.93
N THR A 3 -2.19 12.03 -5.38
CA THR A 3 -1.51 10.85 -5.91
C THR A 3 -0.29 10.54 -5.06
N ILE A 4 -0.26 9.36 -4.46
CA ILE A 4 0.86 8.86 -3.67
C ILE A 4 1.63 7.85 -4.51
N GLN A 5 2.94 8.06 -4.63
CA GLN A 5 3.82 7.21 -5.42
C GLN A 5 4.64 6.29 -4.51
N LEU A 6 4.49 4.98 -4.72
CA LEU A 6 5.25 3.95 -4.03
C LEU A 6 6.33 3.41 -4.97
N ASP A 7 7.60 3.64 -4.64
CA ASP A 7 8.73 3.10 -5.40
C ASP A 7 9.05 1.68 -4.93
N GLY A 8 8.61 0.70 -5.71
CA GLY A 8 8.73 -0.72 -5.41
C GLY A 8 10.17 -1.23 -5.28
N ARG A 9 11.17 -0.51 -5.80
CA ARG A 9 12.60 -0.84 -5.62
C ARG A 9 13.07 -0.61 -4.19
N LYS A 10 12.34 0.21 -3.42
CA LYS A 10 12.65 0.46 -2.00
C LYS A 10 12.09 -0.63 -1.08
N PHE A 11 11.24 -1.53 -1.58
CA PHE A 11 10.63 -2.61 -0.81
C PHE A 11 11.56 -3.82 -0.71
N THR A 12 12.67 -3.67 0.02
CA THR A 12 13.72 -4.69 0.12
C THR A 12 13.43 -5.82 1.10
N CYS A 13 12.52 -5.62 2.05
CA CYS A 13 12.03 -6.61 3.00
C CYS A 13 10.67 -6.16 3.56
N LYS A 14 9.97 -7.01 4.31
CA LYS A 14 8.61 -6.72 4.82
C LYS A 14 8.62 -5.52 5.77
N GLU A 15 9.62 -5.46 6.63
CA GLU A 15 9.82 -4.36 7.59
C GLU A 15 10.04 -3.04 6.85
N MET A 16 10.84 -3.04 5.79
CA MET A 16 11.09 -1.84 4.99
C MET A 16 9.84 -1.41 4.21
N LEU A 17 9.09 -2.36 3.66
CA LEU A 17 7.80 -2.08 3.03
C LEU A 17 6.86 -1.38 4.00
N HIS A 18 6.63 -1.95 5.19
CA HIS A 18 5.68 -1.38 6.15
C HIS A 18 6.14 -0.03 6.69
N LYS A 19 7.44 0.17 6.90
CA LYS A 19 8.00 1.47 7.26
C LYS A 19 7.74 2.53 6.21
N ILE A 20 7.95 2.21 4.94
CA ILE A 20 7.70 3.13 3.83
C ILE A 20 6.21 3.41 3.67
N LEU A 21 5.36 2.37 3.77
CA LEU A 21 3.91 2.56 3.73
C LEU A 21 3.42 3.46 4.86
N LYS A 22 3.93 3.28 6.08
CA LYS A 22 3.60 4.12 7.23
C LYS A 22 3.91 5.60 6.96
N ASP A 23 5.09 5.88 6.44
CA ASP A 23 5.55 7.23 6.13
C ASP A 23 4.78 7.86 4.95
N GLN A 24 4.64 7.13 3.84
CA GLN A 24 4.05 7.66 2.61
C GLN A 24 2.53 7.80 2.67
N LEU A 25 1.84 7.01 3.50
CA LEU A 25 0.39 7.07 3.67
C LEU A 25 -0.03 7.79 4.97
N ASP A 26 0.91 8.38 5.70
CA ASP A 26 0.69 9.02 7.00
C ASP A 26 -0.12 8.15 7.98
N LEU A 27 0.29 6.88 8.12
CA LEU A 27 -0.38 5.90 8.95
C LEU A 27 -0.11 6.16 10.45
N PRO A 28 -1.04 5.78 11.35
CA PRO A 28 -0.91 6.11 12.76
C PRO A 28 0.29 5.44 13.43
N ASP A 29 0.72 5.98 14.57
CA ASP A 29 1.87 5.46 15.31
C ASP A 29 1.74 3.99 15.69
N TYR A 30 0.51 3.55 15.97
CA TYR A 30 0.14 2.19 16.33
C TYR A 30 -0.12 1.27 15.13
N TYR A 31 0.29 1.65 13.91
CA TYR A 31 0.22 0.79 12.73
C TYR A 31 0.94 -0.55 12.96
N GLY A 32 0.20 -1.66 12.83
CA GLY A 32 0.67 -3.01 13.22
C GLY A 32 1.62 -3.71 12.24
N GLU A 33 2.07 -3.04 11.18
CA GLU A 33 3.06 -3.54 10.21
C GLU A 33 2.74 -4.92 9.62
N ASN A 34 1.47 -5.14 9.26
CA ASN A 34 1.00 -6.34 8.60
C ASN A 34 -0.15 -6.01 7.62
N ALA A 35 -0.62 -7.01 6.86
CA ALA A 35 -1.66 -6.83 5.85
C ALA A 35 -3.02 -6.44 6.45
N ASP A 36 -3.41 -7.01 7.60
CA ASP A 36 -4.67 -6.68 8.27
C ASP A 36 -4.65 -5.23 8.80
N ALA A 37 -3.53 -4.81 9.39
CA ALA A 37 -3.36 -3.43 9.84
C ALA A 37 -3.34 -2.44 8.66
N LEU A 38 -2.78 -2.86 7.51
CA LEU A 38 -2.80 -2.07 6.28
C LEU A 38 -4.24 -1.91 5.78
N TRP A 39 -4.99 -3.00 5.74
CA TRP A 39 -6.41 -2.99 5.38
C TRP A 39 -7.21 -1.99 6.22
N ASP A 40 -7.06 -2.04 7.55
CA ASP A 40 -7.75 -1.14 8.47
C ASP A 40 -7.42 0.33 8.18
N CYS A 41 -6.16 0.63 7.87
CA CYS A 41 -5.73 1.98 7.53
C CYS A 41 -6.27 2.45 6.18
N LEU A 42 -6.15 1.62 5.14
CA LEU A 42 -6.63 1.96 3.79
C LEU A 42 -8.16 2.18 3.77
N THR A 43 -8.89 1.46 4.63
CA THR A 43 -10.36 1.48 4.65
C THR A 43 -10.97 2.29 5.79
N GLY A 44 -10.17 2.83 6.71
CA GLY A 44 -10.64 3.53 7.90
C GLY A 44 -9.80 4.72 8.37
N TRP A 45 -8.59 4.94 7.84
CA TRP A 45 -7.68 5.99 8.31
C TRP A 45 -7.33 7.02 7.24
N ILE A 46 -6.85 6.57 6.07
CA ILE A 46 -6.31 7.48 5.06
C ILE A 46 -7.38 8.43 4.51
N ASP A 47 -6.93 9.63 4.13
CA ASP A 47 -7.77 10.63 3.47
C ASP A 47 -8.16 10.20 2.05
N THR A 48 -9.41 10.49 1.67
CA THR A 48 -9.96 10.27 0.32
C THR A 48 -10.54 11.58 -0.25
N PRO A 49 -10.55 11.78 -1.58
CA PRO A 49 -10.16 10.84 -2.63
C PRO A 49 -8.65 10.78 -2.88
N VAL A 50 -8.13 9.57 -3.09
CA VAL A 50 -6.69 9.29 -3.27
C VAL A 50 -6.43 8.28 -4.39
N LYS A 51 -5.29 8.44 -5.06
CA LYS A 51 -4.75 7.50 -6.03
C LYS A 51 -3.38 7.01 -5.54
N ILE A 52 -3.22 5.71 -5.41
CA ILE A 52 -1.94 5.06 -5.15
C ILE A 52 -1.35 4.58 -6.48
N GLU A 53 -0.10 4.94 -6.75
CA GLU A 53 0.68 4.43 -7.87
C GLU A 53 1.84 3.60 -7.33
N TRP A 54 1.76 2.29 -7.48
CA TRP A 54 2.85 1.37 -7.14
C TRP A 54 3.71 1.14 -8.38
N GLU A 55 4.84 1.83 -8.43
CA GLU A 55 5.83 1.70 -9.51
C GLU A 55 6.83 0.59 -9.19
N PHE A 56 7.38 -0.05 -10.23
CA PHE A 56 8.40 -1.09 -10.05
C PHE A 56 7.90 -2.26 -9.19
N PHE A 57 6.65 -2.69 -9.41
CA PHE A 57 6.05 -3.78 -8.62
C PHE A 57 6.80 -5.10 -8.82
N ARG A 58 7.35 -5.34 -10.01
CA ARG A 58 8.14 -6.52 -10.29
C ARG A 58 9.34 -6.62 -9.35
N GLU A 59 10.04 -5.51 -9.11
CA GLU A 59 11.18 -5.45 -8.20
C GLU A 59 10.76 -5.71 -6.76
N SER A 60 9.59 -5.20 -6.33
CA SER A 60 9.01 -5.57 -5.03
C SER A 60 8.74 -7.07 -4.95
N LYS A 61 8.20 -7.67 -6.02
CA LYS A 61 7.90 -9.10 -6.08
C LYS A 61 9.15 -9.97 -6.09
N GLU A 62 10.22 -9.54 -6.75
CA GLU A 62 11.53 -10.22 -6.71
C GLU A 62 12.11 -10.24 -5.28
N MET A 63 11.90 -9.17 -4.50
CA MET A 63 12.39 -9.07 -3.12
C MET A 63 11.50 -9.75 -2.08
N LEU A 64 10.17 -9.67 -2.24
CA LEU A 64 9.20 -10.06 -1.21
C LEU A 64 8.44 -11.35 -1.55
N GLY A 65 8.54 -11.84 -2.79
CA GLY A 65 7.80 -12.99 -3.27
C GLY A 65 6.29 -12.81 -3.14
N SER A 66 5.61 -13.84 -2.65
CA SER A 66 4.16 -13.85 -2.47
C SER A 66 3.65 -12.79 -1.49
N TYR A 67 4.53 -12.20 -0.68
CA TYR A 67 4.13 -11.13 0.21
C TYR A 67 3.82 -9.83 -0.54
N ALA A 68 4.52 -9.54 -1.65
CA ALA A 68 4.15 -8.42 -2.51
C ALA A 68 2.75 -8.61 -3.12
N ASP A 69 2.41 -9.84 -3.51
CA ASP A 69 1.09 -10.18 -4.04
C ASP A 69 -0.01 -9.98 -2.97
N LEU A 70 0.23 -10.42 -1.73
CA LEU A 70 -0.69 -10.22 -0.60
C LEU A 70 -0.95 -8.74 -0.31
N ILE A 71 0.11 -7.92 -0.28
CA ILE A 71 -0.03 -6.48 -0.05
C ILE A 71 -0.79 -5.84 -1.23
N LEU A 72 -0.47 -6.19 -2.47
CA LEU A 72 -1.21 -5.70 -3.63
C LEU A 72 -2.70 -6.07 -3.57
N GLU A 73 -3.02 -7.31 -3.22
CA GLU A 73 -4.41 -7.75 -3.03
C GLU A 73 -5.11 -6.88 -1.98
N THR A 74 -4.43 -6.56 -0.87
CA THR A 74 -4.94 -5.65 0.17
C THR A 74 -5.27 -4.26 -0.39
N PHE A 75 -4.38 -3.68 -1.21
CA PHE A 75 -4.64 -2.41 -1.90
C PHE A 75 -5.84 -2.52 -2.86
N GLN A 76 -5.95 -3.62 -3.61
CA GLN A 76 -7.03 -3.84 -4.57
C GLN A 76 -8.39 -4.06 -3.91
N ASP A 77 -8.42 -4.76 -2.79
CA ASP A 77 -9.65 -4.95 -2.01
C ASP A 77 -10.11 -3.63 -1.38
N ALA A 78 -9.17 -2.76 -0.94
CA ALA A 78 -9.52 -1.43 -0.45
C ALA A 78 -10.19 -0.58 -1.54
N GLN A 79 -9.70 -0.67 -2.79
CA GLN A 79 -10.37 -0.05 -3.95
C GLN A 79 -11.79 -0.59 -4.16
N LYS A 80 -12.00 -1.91 -4.05
CA LYS A 80 -13.36 -2.49 -4.15
C LYS A 80 -14.27 -1.99 -3.02
N ARG A 81 -13.72 -1.75 -1.83
CA ARG A 81 -14.48 -1.31 -0.64
C ARG A 81 -14.85 0.17 -0.67
N ARG A 82 -14.03 1.00 -1.31
CA ARG A 82 -14.17 2.46 -1.44
C ARG A 82 -14.17 2.88 -2.93
N PRO A 83 -15.17 2.44 -3.72
CA PRO A 83 -15.27 2.81 -5.13
C PRO A 83 -15.37 4.33 -5.26
N ASP A 84 -14.80 4.87 -6.33
CA ASP A 84 -14.78 6.30 -6.67
C ASP A 84 -13.99 7.23 -5.73
N GLU A 85 -13.48 6.70 -4.62
CA GLU A 85 -12.70 7.45 -3.63
C GLU A 85 -11.24 6.99 -3.54
N TYR A 86 -10.98 5.73 -3.86
CA TYR A 86 -9.67 5.13 -3.74
C TYR A 86 -9.32 4.38 -5.01
N TYR A 87 -8.15 4.66 -5.58
CA TYR A 87 -7.67 4.00 -6.79
C TYR A 87 -6.25 3.47 -6.59
N ILE A 88 -5.97 2.26 -7.07
CA ILE A 88 -4.62 1.68 -7.14
C ILE A 88 -4.27 1.37 -8.59
N VAL A 89 -3.08 1.82 -9.00
CA VAL A 89 -2.47 1.47 -10.29
C VAL A 89 -1.11 0.86 -10.04
N VAL A 90 -0.81 -0.25 -10.70
CA VAL A 90 0.47 -0.97 -10.61
C VAL A 90 1.22 -0.81 -11.94
N LYS A 91 2.51 -0.47 -11.87
CA LYS A 91 3.41 -0.33 -13.02
C LYS A 91 4.63 -1.25 -12.87
#